data_AF-A0A7R9U3K2-F1
#
_entry.id   AF-A0A7R9U3K2-F1
#
_cell.length_a   1.000
_cell.length_b   1.000
_cell.length_c   1.000
_cell.angle_alpha   90.00
_cell.angle_beta   90.00
_cell.angle_gamma   90.00
#
_symmetry.space_group_name_H-M   'P 1'
#
loop_
_entity.id
_entity.type
_entity.pdbx_description
1 polymer ?
#
loop_
_entity_poly.entity_id
_entity_poly.type
_entity_poly.pdbx_seq_one_letter_code
_entity_poly.pdbx_strand_id
1 'polypeptide(L)'
;LATDIQRTHLDGDVNCQRLFGMLTGMAGFFSGISSAVTYIQACGEGFPDEGRTVVNGVAIDSEFSHTLGPSAILLLVASLMKLIDVAIHCLVPVPEVTCMTKRSDKAHFAAEVDPIHTTK
;
A
#
# COMPACT_ATOMS: atom_id res chain seq x y z
N LEU A 1 1.08 3.74 -2.61
CA LEU A 1 2.39 4.36 -2.25
C LEU A 1 3.29 4.58 -3.47
N ALA A 2 3.84 3.55 -4.11
CA ALA A 2 4.64 3.75 -5.34
C ALA A 2 3.79 4.37 -6.47
N THR A 3 2.54 3.92 -6.60
CA THR A 3 1.51 4.51 -7.46
C THR A 3 1.28 6.00 -7.19
N ASP A 4 1.24 6.39 -5.92
CA ASP A 4 0.86 7.74 -5.51
C ASP A 4 1.97 8.72 -5.89
N ILE A 5 3.23 8.29 -5.74
CA ILE A 5 4.41 9.03 -6.22
C ILE A 5 4.41 9.11 -7.74
N GLN A 6 4.08 8.02 -8.44
CA GLN A 6 4.03 8.05 -9.90
C GLN A 6 2.95 8.99 -10.45
N ARG A 7 1.83 9.14 -9.74
CA ARG A 7 0.77 10.10 -10.08
C ARG A 7 1.13 11.56 -9.83
N THR A 8 2.26 11.87 -9.18
CA THR A 8 2.74 13.27 -9.11
C THR A 8 3.45 13.70 -10.39
N HIS A 9 3.77 12.76 -11.29
CA HIS A 9 4.35 13.04 -12.60
C HIS A 9 3.30 12.96 -13.71
N LEU A 10 3.29 13.97 -14.60
CA LEU A 10 2.39 14.03 -15.77
C LEU A 10 2.51 12.80 -16.68
N ASP A 11 3.72 12.25 -16.85
CA ASP A 11 3.98 11.07 -17.67
C ASP A 11 3.57 9.76 -16.95
N GLY A 12 3.42 9.80 -15.63
CA GLY A 12 3.05 8.67 -14.79
C GLY A 12 1.56 8.56 -14.54
N ASP A 13 0.80 9.66 -14.60
CA ASP A 13 -0.64 9.64 -14.29
C ASP A 13 -1.47 9.05 -15.44
N VAL A 14 -1.55 7.72 -15.47
CA VAL A 14 -2.31 6.95 -16.47
C VAL A 14 -3.43 6.13 -15.83
N ASN A 15 -4.47 5.81 -16.62
CA ASN A 15 -5.65 5.06 -16.14
C ASN A 15 -5.30 3.72 -15.47
N CYS A 16 -4.25 3.05 -15.95
CA CYS A 16 -3.75 1.82 -15.36
C CYS A 16 -3.29 2.03 -13.91
N GLN A 17 -2.58 3.13 -13.62
CA GLN A 17 -2.12 3.43 -12.26
C GLN A 17 -3.27 3.78 -11.32
N ARG A 18 -4.32 4.46 -11.82
CA ARG A 18 -5.55 4.67 -11.05
C ARG A 18 -6.20 3.34 -10.66
N LEU A 19 -6.36 2.43 -11.61
CA LEU A 19 -6.94 1.11 -11.35
C LEU A 19 -6.09 0.32 -10.34
N PHE A 20 -4.77 0.33 -10.52
CA PHE A 20 -3.86 -0.38 -9.63
C PHE A 20 -3.89 0.20 -8.20
N GLY A 21 -3.95 1.53 -8.07
CA GLY A 21 -4.12 2.20 -6.77
C GLY A 21 -5.42 1.77 -6.07
N MET A 22 -6.54 1.73 -6.79
CA MET A 22 -7.82 1.25 -6.24
C MET A 22 -7.76 -0.22 -5.80
N LEU A 23 -7.23 -1.10 -6.66
CA LEU A 23 -7.16 -2.55 -6.38
C LEU A 23 -6.24 -2.85 -5.19
N THR A 24 -5.05 -2.25 -5.17
CA THR A 24 -4.10 -2.45 -4.07
C THR A 24 -4.59 -1.83 -2.76
N GLY A 25 -5.28 -0.69 -2.80
CA GLY A 25 -5.94 -0.10 -1.65
C GLY A 25 -7.02 -1.01 -1.06
N MET A 26 -7.91 -1.55 -1.90
CA MET A 26 -8.95 -2.51 -1.47
C MET A 26 -8.35 -3.80 -0.92
N ALA A 27 -7.38 -4.39 -1.61
CA ALA A 27 -6.69 -5.60 -1.14
C ALA A 27 -6.00 -5.35 0.21
N GLY A 28 -5.35 -4.20 0.37
CA GLY A 28 -4.73 -3.78 1.62
C GLY A 28 -5.73 -3.62 2.76
N PHE A 29 -6.91 -3.05 2.50
CA PHE A 29 -7.99 -2.93 3.49
C PHE A 29 -8.47 -4.30 3.97
N PHE A 30 -8.86 -5.19 3.07
CA PHE A 30 -9.37 -6.51 3.44
C PHE A 30 -8.30 -7.35 4.14
N SER A 31 -7.06 -7.30 3.66
CA SER A 31 -5.96 -7.99 4.32
C SER A 31 -5.72 -7.43 5.73
N GLY A 32 -5.73 -6.12 5.92
CA GLY A 32 -5.54 -5.49 7.23
C GLY A 32 -6.63 -5.85 8.24
N ILE A 33 -7.91 -5.82 7.81
CA ILE A 33 -9.04 -6.25 8.66
C ILE A 33 -8.95 -7.74 8.99
N SER A 34 -8.64 -8.59 8.03
CA SER A 34 -8.46 -10.03 8.27
C SER A 34 -7.35 -10.31 9.30
N SER A 35 -6.21 -9.62 9.16
CA SER A 35 -5.13 -9.69 10.14
C SER A 35 -5.55 -9.18 11.53
N ALA A 36 -6.35 -8.12 11.60
CA ALA A 36 -6.86 -7.58 12.87
C ALA A 36 -7.78 -8.58 13.57
N VAL A 37 -8.72 -9.18 12.86
CA VAL A 37 -9.62 -10.21 13.39
C VAL A 37 -8.82 -11.42 13.89
N THR A 38 -7.87 -11.89 13.07
CA THR A 38 -7.02 -13.03 13.43
C THR A 38 -6.20 -12.74 14.69
N TYR A 39 -5.64 -11.53 14.81
CA TYR A 39 -4.90 -11.11 15.99
C TYR A 39 -5.78 -11.06 17.24
N ILE A 40 -6.99 -10.49 17.14
CA ILE A 40 -7.92 -10.41 18.28
C ILE A 40 -8.33 -11.81 18.74
N GLN A 41 -8.65 -12.72 17.81
CA GLN A 41 -9.05 -14.08 18.17
C GLN A 41 -7.89 -14.89 18.74
N ALA A 42 -6.72 -14.87 18.10
CA ALA A 42 -5.59 -15.70 18.51
C ALA A 42 -4.90 -15.17 19.79
N CYS A 43 -4.79 -13.85 19.93
CA CYS A 43 -4.00 -13.23 21.01
C CYS A 43 -4.86 -12.55 22.08
N GLY A 44 -6.10 -12.17 21.76
CA GLY A 44 -7.04 -11.60 22.72
C GLY A 44 -7.88 -12.67 23.40
N GLU A 45 -8.58 -13.50 22.62
CA GLU A 45 -9.50 -14.52 23.16
C GLU A 45 -8.84 -15.88 23.38
N GLY A 46 -7.85 -16.24 22.55
CA GLY A 46 -7.18 -17.53 22.60
C GLY A 46 -6.03 -17.63 23.61
N PHE A 47 -5.71 -16.54 24.32
CA PHE A 47 -4.64 -16.56 25.31
C PHE A 47 -5.17 -17.11 26.64
N PRO A 48 -4.51 -18.12 27.23
CA PRO A 48 -4.98 -18.71 28.48
C PRO A 48 -4.79 -17.75 29.66
N ASP A 49 -5.85 -17.51 30.41
CA ASP A 49 -5.81 -16.71 31.65
C ASP A 49 -5.04 -17.42 32.77
N GLU A 50 -4.90 -18.75 32.68
CA GLU A 50 -4.22 -19.58 33.67
C GLU A 50 -3.30 -20.57 32.98
N GLY A 51 -2.10 -20.78 33.55
CA GLY A 51 -1.20 -21.81 33.07
C GLY A 51 -0.36 -22.40 34.18
N ARG A 52 -0.05 -23.69 34.01
CA ARG A 52 0.77 -24.44 34.97
C ARG A 52 2.20 -24.48 34.48
N THR A 53 3.11 -23.90 35.24
CA THR A 53 4.54 -23.93 34.94
C THR A 53 5.26 -24.77 35.99
N VAL A 54 6.23 -25.59 35.56
CA VAL A 54 7.04 -26.40 36.47
C VAL A 54 8.39 -25.72 36.66
N VAL A 55 8.65 -25.23 37.86
CA VAL A 55 9.93 -24.64 38.25
C VAL A 55 10.56 -25.53 39.31
N ASN A 56 11.76 -26.05 39.06
CA ASN A 56 12.48 -26.96 39.97
C ASN A 56 11.67 -28.21 40.40
N GLY A 57 10.83 -28.74 39.50
CA GLY A 57 10.01 -29.93 39.77
C GLY A 57 8.74 -29.68 40.59
N VAL A 58 8.45 -28.41 40.94
CA VAL A 58 7.20 -28.01 41.59
C VAL A 58 6.31 -27.33 40.56
N ALA A 59 5.05 -27.78 40.47
CA ALA A 59 4.06 -27.16 39.61
C ALA A 59 3.48 -25.92 40.32
N ILE A 60 3.66 -24.75 39.70
CA ILE A 60 3.12 -23.47 40.14
C ILE A 60 2.02 -23.09 39.17
N ASP A 61 0.83 -22.82 39.71
CA ASP A 61 -0.28 -22.28 38.96
C ASP A 61 -0.09 -20.76 38.87
N SER A 62 -0.04 -20.24 37.64
CA SER A 62 0.19 -18.83 37.35
C SER A 62 -1.03 -18.26 36.64
N GLU A 63 -1.49 -17.12 37.13
CA GLU A 63 -2.52 -16.31 36.47
C GLU A 63 -1.84 -15.31 35.53
N PHE A 64 -2.33 -15.22 34.29
CA PHE A 64 -1.86 -14.30 33.28
C PHE A 64 -2.91 -13.23 33.03
N SER A 65 -2.47 -11.97 33.01
CA SER A 65 -3.29 -10.86 32.54
C SER A 65 -2.71 -10.35 31.22
N HIS A 66 -3.48 -10.52 30.15
CA HIS A 66 -3.15 -9.95 28.84
C HIS A 66 -4.10 -8.81 28.50
N THR A 67 -3.55 -7.80 27.84
CA THR A 67 -4.30 -6.65 27.34
C THR A 67 -3.96 -6.43 25.87
N LEU A 68 -4.96 -6.06 25.07
CA LEU A 68 -4.73 -5.68 23.68
C LEU A 68 -3.76 -4.50 23.61
N GLY A 69 -2.64 -4.73 22.93
CA GLY A 69 -1.60 -3.73 22.76
C GLY A 69 -1.97 -2.63 21.77
N PRO A 70 -1.19 -1.52 21.74
CA PRO A 70 -1.39 -0.42 20.80
C PRO A 70 -1.27 -0.85 19.32
N SER A 71 -0.59 -1.95 19.05
CA SER A 71 -0.47 -2.53 17.70
C SER A 71 -1.82 -2.88 17.08
N ALA A 72 -2.79 -3.37 17.87
CA ALA A 72 -4.13 -3.70 17.39
C ALA A 72 -4.87 -2.45 16.90
N ILE A 73 -4.76 -1.36 17.67
CA ILE A 73 -5.35 -0.07 17.34
C ILE A 73 -4.70 0.49 16.08
N LEU A 74 -3.36 0.45 16.00
CA LEU A 74 -2.63 0.93 14.83
C LEU A 74 -2.99 0.14 13.56
N LEU A 75 -3.16 -1.18 13.66
CA LEU A 75 -3.56 -2.01 12.52
C LEU A 75 -4.97 -1.66 12.03
N LEU A 76 -5.91 -1.43 12.96
CA LEU A 76 -7.26 -1.01 12.63
C LEU A 76 -7.27 0.37 11.94
N VAL A 77 -6.55 1.35 12.51
CA VAL A 77 -6.42 2.69 11.93
C VAL A 77 -5.78 2.63 10.55
N ALA A 78 -4.68 1.89 10.39
CA ALA A 78 -3.99 1.71 9.12
C ALA A 78 -4.92 1.09 8.06
N SER A 79 -5.74 0.12 8.47
CA SER A 79 -6.75 -0.49 7.58
C SER A 79 -7.79 0.55 7.15
N LEU A 80 -8.34 1.33 8.08
CA LEU A 80 -9.32 2.37 7.75
C LEU A 80 -8.75 3.48 6.84
N MET A 81 -7.48 3.86 7.03
CA MET A 81 -6.82 4.83 6.14
C MET A 81 -6.75 4.35 4.68
N LYS A 82 -6.75 3.03 4.43
CA LYS A 82 -6.81 2.50 3.06
C LYS A 82 -8.13 2.77 2.36
N LEU A 83 -9.25 2.88 3.09
CA LEU A 83 -10.52 3.29 2.49
C LEU A 83 -10.48 4.74 2.00
N ILE A 84 -9.83 5.62 2.76
CA ILE A 84 -9.64 7.02 2.38
C ILE A 84 -8.76 7.10 1.12
N ASP A 85 -7.67 6.32 1.08
CA ASP A 85 -6.78 6.20 -0.08
C ASP A 85 -7.53 5.77 -1.35
N VAL A 86 -8.35 4.71 -1.25
CA VAL A 86 -9.21 4.26 -2.35
C VAL A 86 -10.22 5.34 -2.76
N ALA A 87 -10.84 6.03 -1.80
CA ALA A 87 -11.78 7.11 -2.09
C ALA A 87 -11.10 8.25 -2.88
N ILE A 88 -9.87 8.62 -2.50
CA ILE A 88 -9.08 9.62 -3.23
C ILE A 88 -8.78 9.14 -4.66
N HIS A 89 -8.39 7.87 -4.84
CA HIS A 89 -8.17 7.32 -6.18
C HIS A 89 -9.43 7.25 -7.05
N CYS A 90 -10.61 7.11 -6.43
CA CYS A 90 -11.89 7.22 -7.12
C CYS A 90 -12.22 8.66 -7.51
N LEU A 91 -11.94 9.64 -6.64
CA LEU A 91 -12.29 11.05 -6.83
C LEU A 91 -11.35 11.80 -7.76
N VAL A 92 -10.05 11.50 -7.74
CA VAL A 92 -9.05 12.22 -8.54
C VAL A 92 -9.12 11.76 -10.00
N PRO A 93 -9.55 12.63 -10.94
CA PRO A 93 -9.58 12.30 -12.35
C PRO A 93 -8.15 12.05 -12.85
N VAL A 94 -8.02 11.17 -13.83
CA VAL A 94 -6.76 10.97 -14.57
C VAL A 94 -6.87 11.85 -15.81
N PRO A 95 -5.79 12.53 -16.23
CA PRO A 95 -5.79 13.24 -17.49
C PRO A 95 -6.22 12.28 -18.59
N GLU A 96 -7.23 12.68 -19.36
CA GLU A 96 -7.53 11.98 -20.60
C GLU A 96 -6.26 12.05 -21.43
N VAL A 97 -5.63 10.91 -21.64
CA VAL A 97 -4.56 10.78 -22.62
C VAL A 97 -5.15 11.26 -23.93
N THR A 98 -4.97 12.54 -24.27
CA THR A 98 -4.78 12.93 -25.65
C THR A 98 -3.60 12.11 -26.07
N CYS A 99 -3.88 10.94 -26.66
CA CYS A 99 -2.94 10.09 -27.35
C CYS A 99 -1.98 11.03 -28.04
N MET A 100 -0.79 11.19 -27.47
CA MET A 100 0.15 12.14 -28.01
C MET A 100 0.49 11.64 -29.40
N THR A 101 -0.08 12.34 -30.37
CA THR A 101 0.35 12.52 -31.75
C THR A 101 1.80 13.04 -31.83
N LYS A 102 2.61 12.95 -30.77
CA LYS A 102 4.02 13.34 -30.70
C LYS A 102 5.00 12.19 -30.95
N ARG A 103 4.61 11.17 -31.72
CA ARG A 103 5.61 10.35 -32.41
C ARG A 103 6.19 11.06 -33.65
N SER A 104 5.60 12.19 -34.06
CA SER A 104 6.12 12.99 -35.19
C SER A 104 7.20 14.02 -34.81
N ASP A 105 7.34 14.41 -33.54
CA ASP A 105 8.30 15.47 -33.17
C ASP A 105 9.73 14.95 -32.95
N LYS A 106 9.88 13.65 -32.61
CA LYS A 106 11.22 13.02 -32.59
C LYS A 106 11.76 12.75 -34.00
N ALA A 107 10.90 12.67 -35.02
CA ALA A 107 11.35 12.65 -36.41
C ALA A 107 11.81 14.05 -36.87
N HIS A 108 11.21 15.13 -36.34
CA HIS A 108 11.68 16.49 -36.62
C HIS A 108 12.99 16.84 -35.89
N PHE A 109 13.16 16.43 -34.62
CA PHE A 109 14.41 16.70 -33.89
C PHE A 109 15.58 15.81 -34.33
N ALA A 110 15.31 14.62 -34.89
CA ALA A 110 16.35 13.78 -35.49
C ALA A 110 16.70 14.21 -36.93
N ALA A 111 15.83 14.94 -37.62
CA ALA A 111 16.11 15.50 -38.94
C ALA A 111 16.82 16.87 -38.90
N GLU A 112 16.84 17.54 -37.74
CA GLU A 112 17.53 18.81 -37.50
C GLU A 112 18.84 18.64 -36.71
N VAL A 113 19.44 17.44 -36.81
CA VAL A 113 20.81 17.19 -36.38
C VAL A 113 21.51 16.45 -37.51
N ASP A 114 21.90 17.19 -38.55
CA ASP A 114 22.87 16.74 -39.55
C ASP A 114 23.62 17.96 -40.12
N PRO A 115 24.84 17.81 -40.67
CA PRO A 115 26.08 17.98 -39.93
C PRO A 115 26.83 19.24 -40.39
N ILE A 116 27.19 20.13 -39.46
CA ILE A 116 28.10 21.24 -39.76
C ILE A 116 29.36 21.06 -38.92
N HIS A 117 30.47 20.94 -39.64
CA HIS A 117 31.87 20.95 -39.19
C HIS A 117 32.52 19.63 -38.77
N THR A 118 32.97 18.90 -39.79
CA THR A 118 34.34 18.38 -39.76
C THR A 118 35.00 18.63 -41.12
N THR A 119 35.50 19.85 -41.32
CA THR A 119 36.40 20.19 -42.41
C THR A 119 37.82 20.39 -41.87
N LYS A 120 38.71 19.54 -42.39
CA LYS A 120 40.19 19.60 -42.41
C LYS A 120 40.93 19.02 -41.21
#